data_AF-A0A526YFQ3-F1
#
_entry.id   AF-A0A526YFQ3-F1
#
_cell.length_a   1.000
_cell.length_b   1.000
_cell.length_c   1.000
_cell.angle_alpha   90.00
_cell.angle_beta   90.00
_cell.angle_gamma   90.00
#
_symmetry.space_group_name_H-M   'P 1'
#
loop_
_entity.id
_entity.type
_entity.pdbx_description
1 polymer ?
#
loop_
_entity_poly.entity_id
_entity_poly.type
_entity_poly.pdbx_seq_one_letter_code
_entity_poly.pdbx_strand_id
1 'polypeptide(L)' 'ADMLAADDQHQVRRALAELPERQREAIVLQYYQELSNSDAAEVMGISIEALESLLSRARRQLRSRLGRDRDEMT' A
#
# COMPACT_ATOMS: atom_id res chain seq x y z
N ALA A 1 -4.29 -24.90 -2.80
CA ALA A 1 -4.98 -23.70 -2.28
C ALA A 1 -4.02 -22.87 -1.42
N ASP A 2 -3.39 -23.45 -0.38
CA ASP A 2 -2.46 -22.72 0.50
C ASP A 2 -1.23 -22.10 -0.19
N MET A 3 -0.65 -22.79 -1.18
CA MET A 3 0.56 -22.32 -1.84
C MET A 3 0.34 -21.04 -2.67
N LEU A 4 -0.83 -20.90 -3.30
CA LEU A 4 -1.21 -19.71 -4.07
C LEU A 4 -1.44 -18.50 -3.15
N ALA A 5 -2.10 -18.72 -2.01
CA ALA A 5 -2.32 -17.66 -1.02
C ALA A 5 -1.01 -17.18 -0.36
N ALA A 6 -0.07 -18.09 -0.13
CA ALA A 6 1.26 -17.75 0.39
C ALA A 6 2.08 -16.92 -0.62
N ASP A 7 1.98 -17.24 -1.91
CA ASP A 7 2.65 -16.50 -2.98
C ASP A 7 2.08 -15.08 -3.13
N ASP A 8 0.74 -14.95 -3.12
CA ASP A 8 0.05 -13.65 -3.14
C ASP A 8 0.48 -12.77 -1.96
N GLN A 9 0.57 -13.34 -0.75
CA GLN A 9 1.04 -12.61 0.43
C GLN A 9 2.50 -12.16 0.29
N HIS A 10 3.36 -12.98 -0.31
CA HIS A 10 4.76 -12.60 -0.53
C HIS A 10 4.88 -11.42 -1.50
N GLN A 11 4.13 -11.48 -2.62
CA GLN A 11 4.09 -10.41 -3.63
C GLN A 11 3.58 -9.09 -3.03
N VAL A 12 2.50 -9.12 -2.25
CA VAL A 12 1.99 -7.91 -1.57
C VAL A 12 3.02 -7.31 -0.62
N ARG A 13 3.72 -8.13 0.18
CA ARG A 13 4.76 -7.65 1.10
C ARG A 13 5.93 -7.03 0.36
N ARG A 14 6.35 -7.63 -0.76
CA ARG A 14 7.39 -7.08 -1.66
C ARG A 14 6.95 -5.74 -2.25
N ALA A 15 5.75 -5.68 -2.82
CA ALA A 15 5.24 -4.46 -3.45
C ALA A 15 5.08 -3.30 -2.46
N LEU A 16 4.68 -3.59 -1.21
CA LEU A 16 4.63 -2.61 -0.11
C LEU A 16 6.03 -2.15 0.30
N ALA A 17 7.02 -3.04 0.36
CA ALA A 17 8.40 -2.69 0.73
C ALA A 17 9.06 -1.72 -0.26
N GLU A 18 8.63 -1.74 -1.52
CA GLU A 18 9.15 -0.86 -2.58
C GLU A 18 8.42 0.49 -2.68
N LEU A 19 7.37 0.73 -1.88
CA LEU A 19 6.74 2.04 -1.79
C LEU A 19 7.70 3.04 -1.10
N PRO A 20 7.70 4.32 -1.52
CA PRO A 20 8.28 5.39 -0.72
C PRO A 20 7.72 5.36 0.70
N GLU A 21 8.57 5.63 1.69
CA GLU A 21 8.26 5.45 3.11
C GLU A 21 6.93 6.10 3.53
N ARG A 22 6.71 7.35 3.14
CA ARG A 22 5.47 8.10 3.43
C ARG A 22 4.22 7.51 2.76
N GLN A 23 4.36 6.92 1.58
CA GLN A 23 3.25 6.25 0.90
C GLN A 23 2.90 4.93 1.59
N ARG A 24 3.92 4.17 2.02
CA ARG A 24 3.75 2.95 2.79
C ARG A 24 3.11 3.23 4.15
N GLU A 25 3.59 4.25 4.85
CA GLU A 25 3.06 4.70 6.14
C GLU A 25 1.56 5.01 6.05
N ALA A 26 1.15 5.79 5.04
CA ALA A 26 -0.27 6.10 4.80
C ALA A 26 -1.13 4.83 4.58
N ILE A 27 -0.63 3.85 3.83
CA ILE A 27 -1.31 2.57 3.61
C ILE A 27 -1.39 1.76 4.92
N VAL A 28 -0.32 1.71 5.71
CA VAL A 28 -0.30 0.98 6.99
C VAL A 28 -1.34 1.53 7.96
N LEU A 29 -1.38 2.85 8.12
CA LEU A 29 -2.34 3.51 9.01
C LEU A 29 -3.78 3.25 8.59
N GLN A 30 -4.10 3.35 7.29
CA GLN A 30 -5.48 3.19 6.83
C GLN A 30 -5.93 1.72 6.79
N TYR A 31 -5.07 0.80 6.32
CA TYR A 31 -5.49 -0.58 6.03
C TYR A 31 -5.16 -1.58 7.13
N TYR A 32 -4.10 -1.36 7.90
CA TYR A 32 -3.70 -2.28 8.97
C TYR A 32 -4.10 -1.79 10.35
N GLN A 33 -4.12 -0.47 10.55
CA GLN A 33 -4.56 0.15 11.79
C GLN A 33 -5.99 0.70 11.72
N GLU A 34 -6.64 0.56 10.55
CA GLU A 34 -8.04 0.96 10.31
C GLU A 34 -8.35 2.43 10.68
N LEU A 35 -7.35 3.30 10.62
CA LEU A 35 -7.52 4.72 10.91
C LEU A 35 -8.32 5.42 9.81
N SER A 36 -9.14 6.39 10.23
CA SER A 36 -9.79 7.30 9.30
C SER A 36 -8.76 8.22 8.61
N ASN A 37 -9.14 8.86 7.50
CA ASN A 37 -8.24 9.80 6.82
C ASN A 37 -7.83 10.98 7.73
N SER A 38 -8.72 11.44 8.61
CA SER A 38 -8.39 12.52 9.55
C SER A 38 -7.37 12.06 10.58
N ASP A 39 -7.57 10.88 11.19
CA ASP A 39 -6.69 10.38 12.25
C ASP A 39 -5.31 10.02 11.68
N ALA A 40 -5.27 9.39 10.50
CA ALA A 40 -4.01 9.10 9.83
C ALA A 40 -3.26 10.37 9.42
N ALA A 41 -3.95 11.40 8.95
CA ALA A 41 -3.34 12.68 8.59
C ALA A 41 -2.77 13.39 9.84
N GLU A 42 -3.50 13.35 10.95
CA GLU A 42 -3.04 13.86 12.25
C GLU A 42 -1.79 13.12 12.74
N VAL A 43 -1.79 11.79 12.74
CA VAL A 43 -0.63 10.95 13.11
C VAL A 43 0.59 11.27 12.25
N MET A 44 0.39 11.49 10.95
CA MET A 44 1.48 11.80 10.01
C MET A 44 1.93 13.26 10.04
N GLY A 45 1.19 14.15 10.72
CA GLY A 45 1.46 15.58 10.78
C GLY A 45 1.27 16.30 9.43
N ILE A 46 0.28 15.88 8.63
CA ILE A 46 0.00 16.42 7.29
C ILE A 46 -1.48 16.79 7.12
N SER A 47 -1.82 17.48 6.03
CA SER A 47 -3.23 17.70 5.68
C SER A 47 -3.90 16.42 5.18
N ILE A 48 -5.22 16.35 5.32
CA ILE A 48 -6.03 15.24 4.75
C ILE A 48 -5.81 15.15 3.23
N GLU A 49 -5.75 16.28 2.53
CA GLU A 49 -5.47 16.31 1.08
C GLU A 49 -4.10 15.72 0.74
N ALA A 50 -3.07 16.01 1.54
CA ALA A 50 -1.74 15.42 1.35
C ALA A 50 -1.75 13.91 1.60
N LEU A 51 -2.49 13.44 2.62
CA LEU A 51 -2.69 12.01 2.86
C LEU A 51 -3.37 11.33 1.66
N GLU A 52 -4.45 11.91 1.13
CA GLU A 52 -5.17 11.39 -0.03
C GLU A 52 -4.27 11.30 -1.27
N SER A 53 -3.40 12.30 -1.46
CA SER A 53 -2.39 12.28 -2.53
C SER A 53 -1.39 11.14 -2.36
N LEU A 54 -0.92 10.90 -1.13
CA LEU A 54 -0.03 9.77 -0.80
C LEU A 54 -0.72 8.43 -1.06
N LEU A 55 -1.96 8.26 -0.59
CA LEU A 55 -2.75 7.04 -0.79
C LEU A 55 -3.01 6.76 -2.28
N SER A 56 -3.37 7.79 -3.05
CA SER A 56 -3.60 7.67 -4.49
C SER A 56 -2.33 7.18 -5.23
N ARG A 57 -1.18 7.79 -4.93
CA ARG A 57 0.11 7.40 -5.51
C ARG A 57 0.52 5.98 -5.09
N ALA A 58 0.35 5.65 -3.81
CA ALA A 58 0.64 4.33 -3.27
C ALA A 58 -0.17 3.24 -3.98
N ARG A 59 -1.49 3.41 -4.09
CA ARG A 59 -2.40 2.45 -4.76
C ARG A 59 -2.07 2.29 -6.24
N ARG A 60 -1.73 3.39 -6.94
CA ARG A 60 -1.30 3.31 -8.35
C ARG A 60 -0.01 2.50 -8.51
N GLN A 61 0.95 2.70 -7.61
CA GLN A 61 2.23 2.00 -7.66
C GLN A 61 2.06 0.51 -7.32
N LEU A 62 1.29 0.18 -6.29
CA LEU A 62 0.96 -1.21 -5.93
C LEU A 62 0.26 -1.94 -7.08
N ARG A 63 -0.75 -1.32 -7.71
CA ARG A 63 -1.43 -1.90 -8.87
C ARG A 63 -0.47 -2.15 -10.03
N SER A 64 0.48 -1.25 -10.26
CA SER A 64 1.45 -1.41 -11.34
C SER A 64 2.48 -2.51 -11.07
N ARG A 65 2.81 -2.80 -9.81
CA ARG A 65 3.75 -3.85 -9.42
C ARG A 65 3.09 -5.21 -9.40
N LEU A 66 1.98 -5.33 -8.67
CA LEU A 66 1.23 -6.58 -8.59
C LEU A 66 0.65 -7.02 -9.94
N GLY A 67 0.39 -6.06 -10.85
CA GLY A 67 0.04 -6.36 -12.24
C GLY A 67 1.21 -6.94 -13.04
N ARG A 68 2.43 -6.44 -12.84
CA ARG A 68 3.65 -6.96 -13.49
C ARG A 68 4.02 -8.34 -12.96
N ASP A 69 4.04 -8.51 -11.63
CA ASP A 69 4.41 -9.78 -11.00
C ASP A 69 3.50 -10.92 -11.45
N ARG A 70 2.20 -10.64 -11.69
CA ARG A 70 1.25 -11.62 -12.22
C ARG A 70 1.49 -11.97 -13.69
N ASP A 71 1.95 -11.02 -14.51
CA ASP A 71 2.25 -11.22 -15.92
C ASP A 71 3.60 -11.95 -16.13
N GLU A 72 4.54 -11.83 -15.18
CA GLU A 72 5.82 -12.57 -15.17
C GLU A 72 5.69 -14.03 -14.70
N MET A 73 4.56 -14.39 -14.07
CA MET A 73 4.26 -15.74 -13.58
C MET A 73 3.58 -16.64 -14.64
N THR A 74 3.15 -16.08 -15.78
CA THR A 74 2.59 -16.81 -16.95
C THR A 74 3.62 -17.14 -18.01
#